data_AF-A0A7Y1ZN70-F1
#
_entry.id   AF-A0A7Y1ZN70-F1
#
_cell.length_a   1.000
_cell.length_b   1.000
_cell.length_c   1.000
_cell.angle_alpha   90.00
_cell.angle_beta   90.00
_cell.angle_gamma   90.00
#
_symmetry.space_group_name_H-M   'P 1'
#
loop_
_entity.id
_entity.type
_entity.pdbx_description
1 polymer ?
#
loop_
_entity_poly.entity_id
_entity_poly.type
_entity_poly.pdbx_seq_one_letter_code
_entity_poly.pdbx_strand_id
1 'polypeptide(L)'
;MSANESVTVIESIATGNPELSRSQSAAADFMEKIESTPDPIRTRIRAIYERSGIDTRYSCIADYDLPLNEFEFYPPNWNLDPQPSTGKRNALYKKTVVPLGCRVAKEAIDSASLNSSDITHVIT
;
A
#
# COMPACT_ATOMS: atom_id res chain seq x y z
N MET A 1 -19.44 47.67 -1.04
CA MET A 1 -19.63 46.21 -1.03
C MET A 1 -18.25 45.59 -0.97
N SER A 2 -17.85 45.05 0.18
CA SER A 2 -16.57 44.32 0.28
C SER A 2 -16.74 43.02 -0.51
N ALA A 3 -15.79 42.71 -1.39
CA ALA A 3 -15.74 41.43 -2.07
C ALA A 3 -15.53 40.36 -1.01
N ASN A 4 -16.41 39.35 -0.99
CA ASN A 4 -16.24 38.19 -0.13
C ASN A 4 -15.09 37.38 -0.74
N GLU A 5 -13.95 37.34 -0.05
CA GLU A 5 -12.77 36.60 -0.51
C GLU A 5 -13.09 35.09 -0.38
N SER A 6 -13.05 34.37 -1.48
CA SER A 6 -13.30 32.93 -1.50
C SER A 6 -12.13 32.21 -0.83
N VAL A 7 -12.40 31.51 0.28
CA VAL A 7 -11.41 30.70 1.00
C VAL A 7 -11.61 29.23 0.65
N THR A 8 -10.50 28.53 0.42
CA THR A 8 -10.51 27.07 0.24
C THR A 8 -10.61 26.37 1.58
N VAL A 9 -11.53 25.43 1.71
CA VAL A 9 -11.73 24.62 2.90
C VAL A 9 -11.60 23.13 2.57
N ILE A 10 -11.28 22.32 3.58
CA ILE A 10 -11.34 20.87 3.49
C ILE A 10 -12.71 20.44 4.02
N GLU A 11 -13.60 20.03 3.12
CA GLU A 11 -14.95 19.57 3.50
C GLU A 11 -14.92 18.25 4.27
N SER A 12 -14.05 17.33 3.86
CA SER A 12 -13.87 16.03 4.53
C SER A 12 -12.53 15.40 4.19
N ILE A 13 -12.12 14.42 5.02
CA ILE A 13 -10.98 13.54 4.76
C ILE A 13 -11.44 12.11 5.05
N ALA A 14 -11.21 11.20 4.11
CA ALA A 14 -11.29 9.77 4.33
C ALA A 14 -9.92 9.12 4.08
N THR A 15 -9.67 7.98 4.72
CA THR A 15 -8.43 7.22 4.56
C THR A 15 -8.75 5.76 4.33
N GLY A 16 -7.91 5.06 3.58
CA GLY A 16 -8.08 3.64 3.36
C GLY A 16 -6.77 2.94 3.06
N ASN A 17 -6.66 1.72 3.55
CA ASN A 17 -5.56 0.81 3.31
C ASN A 17 -6.05 -0.40 2.49
N PRO A 18 -5.15 -1.11 1.78
CA PRO A 18 -5.46 -2.44 1.28
C PRO A 18 -5.68 -3.41 2.46
N GLU A 19 -6.30 -4.56 2.18
CA GLU A 19 -6.80 -5.46 3.23
C GLU A 19 -5.70 -6.19 4.01
N LEU A 20 -4.55 -6.45 3.36
CA LEU A 20 -3.49 -7.22 3.99
C LEU A 20 -2.65 -6.34 4.89
N SER A 21 -2.54 -6.75 6.14
CA SER A 21 -1.81 -6.04 7.19
C SER A 21 -0.79 -6.98 7.82
N ARG A 22 0.43 -6.49 8.06
CA ARG A 22 1.53 -7.26 8.66
C ARG A 22 2.21 -6.48 9.75
N SER A 23 2.50 -7.16 10.85
CA SER A 23 3.39 -6.61 11.85
C SER A 23 4.78 -6.39 11.25
N GLN A 24 5.51 -5.44 11.81
CA GLN A 24 6.86 -5.17 11.38
C GLN A 24 7.79 -6.36 11.65
N SER A 25 7.55 -7.13 12.72
CA SER A 25 8.29 -8.37 12.99
C SER A 25 8.07 -9.43 11.90
N ALA A 26 6.82 -9.66 11.49
CA ALA A 26 6.50 -10.62 10.43
C ALA A 26 7.09 -10.18 9.07
N ALA A 27 7.08 -8.88 8.80
CA ALA A 27 7.74 -8.34 7.61
C ALA A 27 9.28 -8.55 7.67
N ALA A 28 9.90 -8.47 8.84
CA ALA A 28 11.32 -8.78 9.01
C ALA A 28 11.60 -10.26 8.74
N ASP A 29 10.77 -11.15 9.27
CA ASP A 29 10.89 -12.60 9.05
C ASP A 29 10.77 -12.96 7.56
N PHE A 30 9.92 -12.26 6.80
CA PHE A 30 9.88 -12.42 5.35
C PHE A 30 11.19 -11.98 4.69
N MET A 31 11.69 -10.79 5.02
CA MET A 31 12.91 -10.26 4.41
C MET A 31 14.15 -11.10 4.72
N GLU A 32 14.24 -11.70 5.90
CA GLU A 32 15.34 -12.58 6.28
C GLU A 32 15.42 -13.84 5.41
N LYS A 33 14.30 -14.28 4.83
CA LYS A 33 14.26 -15.45 3.94
C LYS A 33 14.81 -15.13 2.55
N ILE A 34 14.87 -13.86 2.12
CA ILE A 34 15.31 -13.49 0.78
C ILE A 34 16.81 -13.80 0.60
N GLU A 35 17.13 -14.81 -0.20
CA GLU A 35 18.49 -15.34 -0.43
C GLU A 35 19.36 -14.36 -1.23
N SER A 36 18.78 -13.53 -2.09
CA SER A 36 19.50 -12.49 -2.85
C SER A 36 20.01 -11.33 -1.99
N THR A 37 19.66 -11.26 -0.70
CA THR A 37 20.12 -10.19 0.19
C THR A 37 21.59 -10.38 0.58
N PRO A 38 22.47 -9.37 0.36
CA PRO A 38 23.88 -9.45 0.76
C PRO A 38 24.05 -9.61 2.28
N ASP A 39 25.03 -10.41 2.71
CA ASP A 39 25.27 -10.71 4.14
C ASP A 39 25.41 -9.48 5.06
N PRO A 40 26.09 -8.38 4.67
CA PRO A 40 26.17 -7.19 5.51
C PRO A 40 24.80 -6.55 5.78
N ILE A 41 23.84 -6.72 4.86
CA ILE A 41 22.47 -6.26 5.02
C ILE A 41 21.66 -7.27 5.84
N ARG A 42 21.79 -8.56 5.53
CA ARG A 42 21.05 -9.64 6.20
C ARG A 42 21.19 -9.58 7.72
N THR A 43 22.42 -9.41 8.22
CA THR A 43 22.71 -9.30 9.67
C THR A 43 22.07 -8.10 10.36
N ARG A 44 21.58 -7.11 9.61
CA ARG A 44 20.99 -5.88 10.14
C ARG A 44 19.47 -5.81 9.93
N ILE A 45 18.85 -6.76 9.23
CA ILE A 45 17.41 -6.71 8.89
C ILE A 45 16.57 -6.55 10.14
N ARG A 46 16.71 -7.41 11.16
CA ARG A 46 15.91 -7.28 12.39
C ARG A 46 16.08 -5.92 13.05
N ALA A 47 17.32 -5.47 13.23
CA ALA A 47 17.60 -4.20 13.87
C ALA A 47 17.00 -3.01 13.10
N ILE A 48 17.02 -3.04 11.77
CA ILE A 48 16.38 -2.02 10.92
C ILE A 48 14.87 -2.02 11.12
N TYR A 49 14.26 -3.20 11.12
CA TYR A 49 12.81 -3.35 11.24
C TYR A 49 12.31 -2.98 12.64
N GLU A 50 12.99 -3.43 13.70
CA GLU A 50 12.67 -3.11 15.09
C GLU A 50 12.80 -1.61 15.40
N ARG A 51 13.75 -0.92 14.77
CA ARG A 51 14.04 0.51 15.02
C ARG A 51 13.37 1.45 14.03
N SER A 52 12.47 0.95 13.19
CA SER A 52 11.83 1.79 12.17
C SER A 52 10.72 2.70 12.72
N GLY A 53 10.27 2.47 13.96
CA GLY A 53 9.08 3.15 14.51
C GLY A 53 7.78 2.77 13.80
N ILE A 54 7.73 1.57 13.20
CA ILE A 54 6.56 1.05 12.49
C ILE A 54 6.10 -0.19 13.21
N ASP A 55 4.85 -0.22 13.63
CA ASP A 55 4.26 -1.43 14.22
C ASP A 55 3.71 -2.35 13.14
N THR A 56 3.08 -1.77 12.11
CA THR A 56 2.32 -2.50 11.10
C THR A 56 2.35 -1.80 9.76
N ARG A 57 2.38 -2.57 8.67
CA ARG A 57 2.26 -2.09 7.30
C ARG A 57 1.17 -2.82 6.53
N TYR A 58 0.52 -2.08 5.63
CA TYR A 58 -0.47 -2.63 4.72
C TYR A 58 0.15 -2.88 3.35
N SER A 59 -0.30 -3.94 2.67
CA SER A 59 0.16 -4.34 1.34
C SER A 59 -0.99 -4.93 0.52
N CYS A 60 -0.84 -4.97 -0.79
CA CYS A 60 -1.73 -5.71 -1.69
C CYS A 60 -1.11 -7.01 -2.21
N ILE A 61 0.10 -7.34 -1.73
CA ILE A 61 0.83 -8.56 -2.10
C ILE A 61 0.62 -9.59 -0.99
N ALA A 62 -0.10 -10.68 -1.30
CA ALA A 62 -0.40 -11.77 -0.37
C ALA A 62 0.85 -12.55 0.07
N ASP A 63 1.81 -12.70 -0.84
CA ASP A 63 3.03 -13.48 -0.66
C ASP A 63 3.84 -13.14 0.61
N TYR A 64 3.69 -11.92 1.16
CA TYR A 64 4.34 -11.55 2.42
C TYR A 64 3.93 -12.38 3.65
N ASP A 65 2.92 -13.25 3.52
CA ASP A 65 2.41 -14.13 4.60
C ASP A 65 2.07 -15.54 4.15
N LEU A 66 2.22 -15.80 2.86
CA LEU A 66 1.98 -17.12 2.32
C LEU A 66 3.28 -17.94 2.42
N PRO A 67 3.17 -19.27 2.45
CA PRO A 67 4.31 -20.13 2.23
C PRO A 67 4.75 -20.05 0.75
N LEU A 68 6.01 -20.40 0.49
CA LEU A 68 6.66 -20.24 -0.83
C LEU A 68 5.89 -20.93 -1.97
N ASN A 69 5.25 -22.06 -1.68
CA ASN A 69 4.46 -22.84 -2.65
C ASN A 69 3.10 -22.22 -3.01
N GLU A 70 2.69 -21.15 -2.31
CA GLU A 70 1.45 -20.42 -2.53
C GLU A 70 1.69 -18.99 -3.05
N PHE A 71 2.94 -18.63 -3.38
CA PHE A 71 3.25 -17.32 -3.95
C PHE A 71 2.56 -17.12 -5.30
N GLU A 72 1.84 -16.00 -5.44
CA GLU A 72 1.17 -15.62 -6.67
C GLU A 72 1.91 -14.49 -7.40
N PHE A 73 2.54 -13.59 -6.64
CA PHE A 73 3.17 -12.40 -7.19
C PHE A 73 4.65 -12.59 -7.50
N TYR A 74 5.43 -13.03 -6.53
CA TYR A 74 6.83 -13.41 -6.66
C TYR A 74 6.97 -14.83 -7.23
N PRO A 75 8.13 -15.18 -7.80
CA PRO A 75 8.39 -16.57 -8.14
C PRO A 75 8.53 -17.42 -6.86
N PRO A 76 8.22 -18.73 -6.89
CA PRO A 76 8.27 -19.61 -5.72
C PRO A 76 9.71 -20.04 -5.38
N ASN A 77 10.63 -19.07 -5.26
CA ASN A 77 11.99 -19.26 -4.77
C ASN A 77 12.42 -18.07 -3.91
N TRP A 78 13.30 -18.30 -2.94
CA TRP A 78 13.76 -17.26 -2.03
C TRP A 78 14.78 -16.29 -2.63
N ASN A 79 15.30 -16.57 -3.82
CA ASN A 79 16.05 -15.58 -4.59
C ASN A 79 15.13 -14.44 -5.12
N LEU A 80 13.81 -14.69 -5.17
CA LEU A 80 12.77 -13.84 -5.76
C LEU A 80 13.07 -13.46 -7.22
N ASP A 81 13.72 -14.38 -7.95
CA ASP A 81 14.15 -14.19 -9.33
C ASP A 81 13.56 -15.27 -10.26
N PRO A 82 13.09 -14.93 -11.48
CA PRO A 82 13.03 -13.58 -12.05
C PRO A 82 12.04 -12.67 -11.31
N GLN A 83 12.40 -11.41 -11.14
CA GLN A 83 11.48 -10.44 -10.53
C GLN A 83 10.20 -10.26 -11.39
N PRO A 84 9.06 -9.96 -10.76
CA PRO A 84 7.85 -9.58 -11.48
C PRO A 84 8.12 -8.44 -12.47
N SER A 85 7.72 -8.64 -13.73
CA SER A 85 7.89 -7.63 -14.78
C SER A 85 7.11 -6.36 -14.46
N THR A 86 7.50 -5.24 -15.08
CA THR A 86 6.76 -3.97 -14.98
C THR A 86 5.28 -4.14 -15.35
N GLY A 87 4.98 -4.98 -16.35
CA GLY A 87 3.60 -5.31 -16.72
C GLY A 87 2.82 -6.01 -15.60
N LYS A 88 3.43 -7.03 -14.95
CA LYS A 88 2.80 -7.74 -13.81
C LYS A 88 2.58 -6.81 -12.61
N ARG A 89 3.56 -5.94 -12.32
CA ARG A 89 3.45 -4.91 -11.26
C ARG A 89 2.31 -3.93 -11.53
N ASN A 90 2.23 -3.39 -12.76
CA ASN A 90 1.17 -2.47 -13.16
C ASN A 90 -0.22 -3.12 -13.16
N ALA A 91 -0.31 -4.40 -13.54
CA ALA A 91 -1.56 -5.15 -13.48
C ALA A 91 -2.08 -5.28 -12.03
N LEU A 92 -1.20 -5.61 -11.07
CA LEU A 92 -1.56 -5.67 -9.66
C LEU A 92 -1.93 -4.29 -9.10
N TYR A 93 -1.16 -3.25 -9.45
CA TYR A 93 -1.47 -1.88 -9.08
C TYR A 93 -2.87 -1.49 -9.53
N LYS A 94 -3.19 -1.63 -10.83
CA LYS A 94 -4.52 -1.30 -11.38
C LYS A 94 -5.64 -2.11 -10.73
N LYS A 95 -5.42 -3.41 -10.50
CA LYS A 95 -6.40 -4.29 -9.84
C LYS A 95 -6.73 -3.81 -8.43
N THR A 96 -5.77 -3.24 -7.71
CA THR A 96 -5.93 -2.88 -6.29
C THR A 96 -6.31 -1.41 -6.09
N VAL A 97 -5.64 -0.48 -6.78
CA VAL A 97 -5.74 0.96 -6.49
C VAL A 97 -7.11 1.53 -6.86
N VAL A 98 -7.72 1.04 -7.95
CA VAL A 98 -9.01 1.55 -8.43
C VAL A 98 -10.13 1.31 -7.41
N PRO A 99 -10.40 0.07 -6.96
CA PRO A 99 -11.44 -0.16 -5.96
C PRO A 99 -11.13 0.52 -4.62
N LEU A 100 -9.86 0.55 -4.19
CA LEU A 100 -9.46 1.24 -2.96
C LEU A 100 -9.73 2.75 -3.05
N GLY A 101 -9.30 3.40 -4.14
CA GLY A 101 -9.49 4.82 -4.38
C GLY A 101 -10.96 5.19 -4.50
N CYS A 102 -11.76 4.41 -5.24
CA CYS A 102 -13.20 4.63 -5.35
C CYS A 102 -13.90 4.52 -4.00
N ARG A 103 -13.52 3.54 -3.16
CA ARG A 103 -14.09 3.39 -1.82
C ARG A 103 -13.77 4.59 -0.94
N VAL A 104 -12.50 4.98 -0.84
CA VAL A 104 -12.07 6.12 -0.02
C VAL A 104 -12.66 7.45 -0.52
N ALA A 105 -12.68 7.66 -1.84
CA ALA A 105 -13.29 8.85 -2.43
C ALA A 105 -14.80 8.92 -2.12
N LYS A 106 -15.50 7.79 -2.21
CA LYS A 106 -16.91 7.72 -1.82
C LYS A 106 -17.11 8.04 -0.34
N GLU A 107 -16.30 7.47 0.55
CA GLU A 107 -16.35 7.77 1.99
C GLU A 107 -16.14 9.27 2.27
N ALA A 108 -15.21 9.93 1.57
CA ALA A 108 -14.99 11.37 1.70
C ALA A 108 -16.19 12.18 1.22
N ILE A 109 -16.70 11.89 0.01
CA ILE A 109 -17.85 12.59 -0.58
C ILE A 109 -19.09 12.45 0.32
N ASP A 110 -19.37 11.23 0.77
CA ASP A 110 -20.51 10.94 1.65
C ASP A 110 -20.35 11.66 3.01
N SER A 111 -19.14 11.71 3.56
CA SER A 111 -18.86 12.42 4.83
C SER A 111 -19.01 13.94 4.72
N ALA A 112 -18.76 14.50 3.53
CA ALA A 112 -19.01 15.91 3.23
C ALA A 112 -20.51 16.21 2.95
N SER A 113 -21.38 15.19 2.98
CA SER A 113 -22.79 15.32 2.58
C SER A 113 -22.96 15.84 1.15
N LEU A 114 -22.02 15.52 0.27
CA LEU A 114 -22.03 15.87 -1.16
C LEU A 114 -22.43 14.66 -2.01
N ASN A 115 -22.73 14.89 -3.29
CA ASN A 115 -22.90 13.85 -4.29
C ASN A 115 -21.69 13.81 -5.23
N SER A 116 -21.44 12.66 -5.86
CA SER A 116 -20.38 12.55 -6.87
C SER A 116 -20.57 13.48 -8.06
N SER A 117 -21.82 13.90 -8.36
CA SER A 117 -22.13 14.88 -9.39
C SER A 117 -21.72 16.31 -9.04
N ASP A 118 -21.48 16.60 -7.76
CA ASP A 118 -21.09 17.93 -7.28
C ASP A 118 -19.57 18.15 -7.44
N ILE A 119 -18.81 17.08 -7.70
CA ILE A 119 -17.36 17.12 -7.88
C ILE A 119 -17.02 17.57 -9.31
N THR A 120 -16.36 18.72 -9.41
CA THR A 120 -16.00 19.33 -10.70
C THR A 120 -14.60 18.97 -11.18
N HIS A 121 -13.71 18.60 -10.26
CA HIS A 121 -12.31 18.31 -10.54
C HIS A 121 -11.87 17.09 -9.71
N VAL A 122 -11.14 16.19 -10.34
CA VAL A 122 -10.53 15.02 -9.69
C VAL A 122 -9.02 15.10 -9.91
N ILE A 123 -8.25 14.99 -8.82
CA ILE A 123 -6.79 15.05 -8.83
C ILE A 123 -6.28 13.74 -8.23
N THR A 124 -5.44 13.01 -8.97
CA THR A 124 -4.90 11.68 -8.61
C THR A 124 -3.44 11.55 -8.97
#